data_AF-A0A7R9XW28-F1
#
_entry.id   AF-A0A7R9XW28-F1
#
_cell.length_a   1.000
_cell.length_b   1.000
_cell.length_c   1.000
_cell.angle_alpha   90.00
_cell.angle_beta   90.00
_cell.angle_gamma   90.00
#
_symmetry.space_group_name_H-M   'P 1'
#
loop_
_entity.id
_entity.type
_entity.pdbx_description
1 polymer ?
#
loop_
_entity_poly.entity_id
_entity_poly.type
_entity_poly.pdbx_seq_one_letter_code
_entity_poly.pdbx_strand_id
1 'polypeptide(L)'
;REPEPKPKASSWWIAHHAKPIYDKELIEEQLRLLRAQRACGDVFEMMFNLRADVLRNLGNMSEIGRKLHEPLWGVPKAVREYIDETRAQLRMISNEHDVPTQEKLAFLQETRHCFGRTALLLSGGGTLGTFHVGVARALHARGCLPRVITGSSVGSVVGAIMASRTPDELEEFFSEKHFAHHLPDMTFFSGTDFFSSIQHLMKTGALHDIDFFQRCLRALLGDLTFQEAYDRSGGRILCVCVCATRAGEKPRLLNYLTAPHLVVWSAVAASC
;
A
#
# COMPACT_ATOMS: atom_id res chain seq x y z
N ARG A 1 -50.33 33.32 -14.12
CA ARG A 1 -50.22 31.85 -14.04
C ARG A 1 -48.76 31.54 -13.78
N GLU A 2 -48.37 31.49 -12.51
CA GLU A 2 -47.05 30.97 -12.13
C GLU A 2 -47.03 29.46 -12.41
N PRO A 3 -45.90 28.91 -12.88
CA PRO A 3 -45.78 27.47 -13.10
C PRO A 3 -45.64 26.75 -11.76
N GLU A 4 -46.50 25.75 -11.52
CA GLU A 4 -46.37 24.86 -10.37
C GLU A 4 -44.99 24.17 -10.36
N PRO A 5 -44.33 24.07 -9.19
CA PRO A 5 -43.07 23.36 -9.07
C PRO A 5 -43.32 21.85 -9.26
N LYS A 6 -42.62 21.27 -10.24
CA LYS A 6 -42.62 19.80 -10.47
C LYS A 6 -42.25 19.06 -9.18
N PRO A 7 -42.95 17.97 -8.82
CA PRO A 7 -42.64 17.22 -7.61
C PRO A 7 -41.21 16.68 -7.70
N LYS A 8 -40.42 16.93 -6.65
CA LYS A 8 -39.08 16.35 -6.48
C LYS A 8 -39.22 14.83 -6.54
N ALA A 9 -38.62 14.22 -7.54
CA ALA A 9 -38.47 12.77 -7.61
C ALA A 9 -37.68 12.28 -6.38
N SER A 10 -38.46 11.84 -5.39
CA SER A 10 -38.26 10.66 -4.55
C SER A 10 -36.92 10.48 -3.83
N SER A 11 -36.81 11.11 -2.65
CA SER A 11 -35.99 10.59 -1.54
C SER A 11 -36.32 9.12 -1.21
N TRP A 12 -37.57 8.70 -1.47
CA TRP A 12 -38.03 7.32 -1.30
C TRP A 12 -37.34 6.31 -2.24
N TRP A 13 -37.07 6.67 -3.50
CA TRP A 13 -36.40 5.77 -4.47
C TRP A 13 -34.90 5.63 -4.15
N ILE A 14 -34.26 6.70 -3.69
CA ILE A 14 -32.84 6.68 -3.29
C ILE A 14 -32.66 5.86 -1.99
N ALA A 15 -33.59 5.97 -1.04
CA ALA A 15 -33.54 5.22 0.22
C ALA A 15 -33.83 3.71 0.04
N HIS A 16 -34.68 3.32 -0.91
CA HIS A 16 -35.05 1.92 -1.14
C HIS A 16 -34.15 1.19 -2.15
N HIS A 17 -33.27 1.89 -2.86
CA HIS A 17 -32.36 1.29 -3.85
C HIS A 17 -30.88 1.54 -3.56
N ALA A 18 -30.54 2.10 -2.40
CA ALA A 18 -29.17 2.10 -1.91
C ALA A 18 -28.81 0.66 -1.49
N LYS A 19 -28.14 -0.08 -2.38
CA LYS A 19 -27.51 -1.35 -1.99
C LYS A 19 -26.60 -1.09 -0.77
N PRO A 20 -26.64 -1.96 0.25
CA PRO A 20 -25.76 -1.80 1.40
C PRO A 20 -24.30 -1.79 0.93
N ILE A 21 -23.47 -0.94 1.56
CA ILE A 21 -22.06 -0.72 1.19
C ILE A 21 -21.26 -2.04 1.25
N TYR A 22 -21.67 -2.94 2.15
CA TYR A 22 -21.15 -4.29 2.28
C TYR A 22 -22.30 -5.26 2.63
N ASP A 23 -22.14 -6.53 2.27
CA ASP A 23 -23.08 -7.62 2.54
C ASP A 23 -22.86 -8.13 3.97
N LYS A 24 -23.74 -7.72 4.89
CA LYS A 24 -23.60 -8.05 6.32
C LYS A 24 -23.98 -9.50 6.58
N GLU A 25 -25.07 -9.97 5.96
CA GLU A 25 -25.57 -11.33 6.12
C GLU A 25 -24.52 -12.36 5.69
N LEU A 26 -23.84 -12.12 4.57
CA LEU A 26 -22.76 -12.99 4.10
C LEU A 26 -21.59 -13.06 5.09
N ILE A 27 -21.20 -11.94 5.68
CA ILE A 27 -20.11 -11.91 6.67
C ILE A 27 -20.52 -12.63 7.95
N GLU A 28 -21.76 -12.43 8.42
CA GLU A 28 -22.27 -13.08 9.62
C GLU A 28 -22.40 -14.60 9.45
N GLU A 29 -22.82 -15.07 8.27
CA GLU A 29 -22.88 -16.50 7.97
C GLU A 29 -21.48 -17.11 7.91
N GLN A 30 -20.53 -16.45 7.25
CA GLN A 30 -19.14 -16.91 7.24
C GLN A 30 -18.50 -16.94 8.63
N LEU A 31 -18.78 -15.93 9.45
CA LEU A 31 -18.36 -15.91 10.85
C LEU A 31 -18.96 -17.08 11.65
N ARG A 32 -20.21 -17.45 11.40
CA ARG A 32 -20.86 -18.61 12.03
C ARG A 32 -20.16 -19.90 11.65
N LEU A 33 -19.82 -20.09 10.38
CA LEU A 33 -19.09 -21.26 9.88
C LEU A 33 -17.70 -21.36 10.51
N LEU A 34 -16.93 -20.27 10.51
CA LEU A 34 -15.61 -20.22 11.13
C LEU A 34 -15.67 -20.57 12.62
N ARG A 35 -16.64 -20.00 13.36
CA ARG A 35 -16.81 -20.32 14.80
C ARG A 35 -17.16 -21.78 15.04
N ALA A 36 -18.00 -22.37 14.19
CA ALA A 36 -18.36 -23.79 14.28
C ALA A 36 -17.14 -24.68 14.02
N GLN A 37 -16.34 -24.39 12.99
CA GLN A 37 -15.10 -25.11 12.69
C GLN A 37 -14.12 -25.04 13.87
N ARG A 38 -13.92 -23.86 14.46
CA ARG A 38 -13.06 -23.72 15.66
C ARG A 38 -13.61 -24.51 16.85
N ALA A 39 -14.93 -24.57 17.01
CA ALA A 39 -15.56 -25.30 18.12
C ALA A 39 -15.37 -26.82 18.02
N CYS A 40 -15.22 -27.37 16.81
CA CYS A 40 -14.86 -28.78 16.61
C CYS A 40 -13.45 -29.11 17.12
N GLY A 41 -12.53 -28.13 17.13
CA GLY A 41 -11.17 -28.29 17.65
C GLY A 41 -10.22 -29.10 16.77
N ASP A 42 -10.67 -29.53 15.59
CA ASP A 42 -9.81 -30.22 14.61
C ASP A 42 -8.94 -29.19 13.85
N VAL A 43 -7.67 -29.12 14.22
CA VAL A 43 -6.70 -28.19 13.64
C VAL A 43 -6.44 -28.47 12.16
N PHE A 44 -6.45 -29.74 11.73
CA PHE A 44 -6.25 -30.09 10.32
C PHE A 44 -7.43 -29.63 9.48
N GLU A 45 -8.65 -29.80 9.97
CA GLU A 45 -9.86 -29.30 9.31
C GLU A 45 -9.86 -27.75 9.25
N MET A 46 -9.47 -27.09 10.34
CA MET A 46 -9.31 -25.62 10.36
C MET A 46 -8.29 -25.15 9.30
N MET A 47 -7.13 -25.82 9.22
CA MET A 47 -6.11 -25.51 8.22
C MET A 47 -6.61 -25.75 6.79
N PHE A 48 -7.40 -26.80 6.56
CA PHE A 48 -7.98 -27.09 5.26
C PHE A 48 -8.96 -26.00 4.82
N ASN A 49 -9.90 -25.61 5.69
CA ASN A 49 -10.95 -24.63 5.36
C ASN A 49 -10.39 -23.20 5.22
N LEU A 50 -9.50 -22.78 6.13
CA LEU A 50 -8.92 -21.42 6.07
C LEU A 50 -8.12 -21.15 4.78
N ARG A 51 -7.56 -22.18 4.14
CA ARG A 51 -6.89 -22.01 2.83
C ARG A 51 -7.84 -21.51 1.75
N ALA A 52 -9.12 -21.91 1.80
CA ALA A 52 -10.12 -21.55 0.80
C ALA A 52 -10.97 -20.33 1.21
N ASP A 53 -11.29 -20.22 2.50
CA ASP A 53 -12.35 -19.31 2.99
C ASP A 53 -11.83 -17.91 3.37
N VAL A 54 -10.51 -17.72 3.46
CA VAL A 54 -9.91 -16.44 3.86
C VAL A 54 -9.88 -15.48 2.67
N LEU A 55 -11.00 -14.78 2.48
CA LEU A 55 -11.19 -13.80 1.41
C LEU A 55 -10.92 -12.36 1.91
N ARG A 56 -10.03 -11.66 1.20
CA ARG A 56 -9.64 -10.28 1.54
C ARG A 56 -10.76 -9.25 1.41
N ASN A 57 -11.76 -9.51 0.56
CA ASN A 57 -12.90 -8.62 0.35
C ASN A 57 -14.24 -9.39 0.41
N LEU A 58 -14.42 -10.20 1.45
CA LEU A 58 -15.69 -10.88 1.72
C LEU A 58 -16.81 -9.84 1.87
N GLY A 59 -17.92 -10.04 1.14
CA GLY A 59 -19.08 -9.16 1.23
C GLY A 59 -18.80 -7.70 0.94
N ASN A 60 -17.78 -7.36 0.14
CA ASN A 60 -17.36 -5.98 -0.11
C ASN A 60 -16.89 -5.20 1.15
N MET A 61 -16.40 -5.89 2.18
CA MET A 61 -15.92 -5.25 3.41
C MET A 61 -14.77 -4.24 3.18
N SER A 62 -14.02 -4.34 2.09
CA SER A 62 -12.97 -3.35 1.75
C SER A 62 -13.50 -2.08 1.09
N GLU A 63 -14.77 -2.04 0.69
CA GLU A 63 -15.42 -0.85 0.12
C GLU A 63 -15.90 0.13 1.20
N ILE A 64 -15.85 -0.29 2.47
CA ILE A 64 -16.24 0.51 3.63
C ILE A 64 -15.37 1.77 3.70
N GLY A 65 -16.02 2.93 3.54
CA GLY A 65 -15.37 4.24 3.57
C GLY A 65 -14.44 4.53 2.40
N ARG A 66 -14.68 3.89 1.26
CA ARG A 66 -14.01 4.25 0.00
C ARG A 66 -14.39 5.65 -0.49
N LYS A 67 -15.50 6.22 -0.01
CA LYS A 67 -15.88 7.60 -0.33
C LYS A 67 -14.99 8.57 0.44
N LEU A 68 -14.25 9.37 -0.31
CA LEU A 68 -13.43 10.45 0.23
C LEU A 68 -14.30 11.38 1.09
N HIS A 69 -13.84 11.69 2.31
CA HIS A 69 -14.52 12.54 3.29
C HIS A 69 -15.79 11.96 3.94
N GLU A 70 -16.13 10.68 3.73
CA GLU A 70 -17.20 10.05 4.50
C GLU A 70 -16.72 9.80 5.94
N PRO A 71 -17.47 10.25 6.97
CA PRO A 71 -17.08 10.00 8.36
C PRO A 71 -17.17 8.49 8.65
N LEU A 72 -16.00 7.85 8.72
CA LEU A 72 -15.85 6.49 9.19
C LEU A 72 -15.79 6.51 10.72
N TRP A 73 -16.91 6.17 11.37
CA TRP A 73 -16.99 6.06 12.83
C TRP A 73 -16.30 4.80 13.38
N GLY A 74 -15.80 3.93 12.50
CA GLY A 74 -15.03 2.74 12.85
C GLY A 74 -15.34 1.56 11.94
N VAL A 75 -14.67 0.44 12.19
CA VAL A 75 -14.94 -0.84 11.51
C VAL A 75 -16.24 -1.42 12.05
N PRO A 76 -17.23 -1.77 11.19
CA PRO A 76 -18.48 -2.38 11.63
C PRO A 76 -18.26 -3.65 12.45
N LYS A 77 -19.16 -3.93 13.40
CA LYS A 77 -19.04 -5.06 14.33
C LYS A 77 -18.86 -6.41 13.61
N ALA A 78 -19.66 -6.69 12.59
CA ALA A 78 -19.57 -7.95 11.84
C ALA A 78 -18.20 -8.15 11.18
N VAL A 79 -17.66 -7.10 10.52
CA VAL A 79 -16.33 -7.12 9.91
C VAL A 79 -15.24 -7.33 10.95
N ARG A 80 -15.34 -6.62 12.09
CA ARG A 80 -14.38 -6.74 13.18
C ARG A 80 -14.37 -8.15 13.76
N GLU A 81 -15.54 -8.72 14.05
CA GLU A 81 -15.65 -10.07 14.59
C GLU A 81 -15.16 -11.14 13.61
N TYR A 82 -15.41 -10.97 12.31
CA TYR A 82 -14.83 -11.83 11.27
C TYR A 82 -13.31 -11.78 11.29
N ILE A 83 -12.71 -10.59 11.25
CA ILE A 83 -11.25 -10.42 11.29
C ILE A 83 -10.66 -11.01 12.57
N ASP A 84 -11.29 -10.76 13.72
CA ASP A 84 -10.81 -11.26 15.01
C ASP A 84 -10.92 -12.79 15.12
N GLU A 85 -11.97 -13.39 14.57
CA GLU A 85 -12.14 -14.85 14.50
C GLU A 85 -11.05 -15.48 13.63
N THR A 86 -10.82 -14.96 12.41
CA THR A 86 -9.74 -15.45 11.54
C THR A 86 -8.38 -15.33 12.22
N ARG A 87 -8.11 -14.20 12.90
CA ARG A 87 -6.86 -14.00 13.67
C ARG A 87 -6.73 -15.00 14.82
N ALA A 88 -7.81 -15.31 15.52
CA ALA A 88 -7.80 -16.27 16.62
C ALA A 88 -7.46 -17.68 16.12
N GLN A 89 -8.06 -18.12 15.02
CA GLN A 89 -7.77 -19.43 14.43
C GLN A 89 -6.33 -19.53 13.91
N LEU A 90 -5.84 -18.52 13.20
CA LEU A 90 -4.45 -18.48 12.74
C LEU A 90 -3.45 -18.55 13.91
N ARG A 91 -3.76 -17.89 15.04
CA ARG A 91 -2.94 -17.97 16.26
C ARG A 91 -2.99 -19.35 16.91
N MET A 92 -4.18 -19.97 16.96
CA MET A 92 -4.36 -21.33 17.48
C MET A 92 -3.52 -22.32 16.67
N ILE A 93 -3.64 -22.30 15.34
CA ILE A 93 -2.84 -23.14 14.43
C ILE A 93 -1.34 -22.89 14.62
N SER A 94 -0.92 -21.62 14.71
CA SER A 94 0.51 -21.29 14.91
C SER A 94 1.08 -21.88 16.22
N ASN A 95 0.27 -21.89 17.28
CA ASN A 95 0.65 -22.34 18.61
C ASN A 95 0.37 -23.84 18.85
N GLU A 96 -0.20 -24.55 17.88
CA GLU A 96 -0.47 -25.98 18.00
C GLU A 96 0.83 -26.79 18.00
N HIS A 97 0.93 -27.79 18.87
CA HIS A 97 2.13 -28.62 19.04
C HIS A 97 2.04 -29.93 18.24
N ASP A 98 0.82 -30.43 18.00
CA ASP A 98 0.61 -31.69 17.29
C ASP A 98 0.88 -31.58 15.78
N VAL A 99 0.90 -30.36 15.22
CA VAL A 99 1.20 -30.11 13.81
C VAL A 99 2.68 -29.78 13.62
N PRO A 100 3.42 -30.50 12.75
CA PRO A 100 4.82 -30.20 12.46
C PRO A 100 5.05 -28.76 12.03
N THR A 101 6.14 -28.14 12.48
CA THR A 101 6.48 -26.73 12.15
C THR A 101 6.52 -26.47 10.65
N GLN A 102 6.99 -27.43 9.85
CA GLN A 102 7.08 -27.30 8.40
C GLN A 102 5.69 -27.22 7.74
N GLU A 103 4.73 -28.00 8.23
CA GLU A 103 3.35 -27.99 7.73
C GLU A 103 2.63 -26.70 8.11
N LYS A 104 2.83 -26.22 9.34
CA LYS A 104 2.34 -24.91 9.77
C LYS A 104 2.90 -23.79 8.91
N LEU A 105 4.20 -23.83 8.63
CA LEU A 105 4.86 -22.84 7.78
C LEU A 105 4.31 -22.85 6.35
N ALA A 106 4.16 -24.03 5.75
CA ALA A 106 3.58 -24.18 4.42
C ALA A 106 2.16 -23.61 4.36
N PHE A 107 1.28 -24.01 5.30
CA PHE A 107 -0.07 -23.48 5.42
C PHE A 107 -0.10 -21.95 5.56
N LEU A 108 0.71 -21.37 6.45
CA LEU A 108 0.73 -19.93 6.66
C LEU A 108 1.24 -19.17 5.43
N GLN A 109 2.24 -19.73 4.73
CA GLN A 109 2.74 -19.16 3.50
C GLN A 109 1.68 -19.18 2.40
N GLU A 110 1.08 -20.34 2.14
CA GLU A 110 0.00 -20.54 1.16
C GLU A 110 -1.20 -19.63 1.45
N THR A 111 -1.69 -19.62 2.68
CA THR A 111 -2.82 -18.77 3.12
C THR A 111 -2.49 -17.29 2.91
N ARG A 112 -1.26 -16.87 3.23
CA ARG A 112 -0.80 -15.50 2.97
C ARG A 112 -0.70 -15.20 1.47
N HIS A 113 -0.33 -16.18 0.65
CA HIS A 113 -0.30 -16.02 -0.81
C HIS A 113 -1.71 -15.85 -1.39
N CYS A 114 -2.68 -16.66 -0.94
CA CYS A 114 -4.10 -16.54 -1.35
C CYS A 114 -4.74 -15.24 -0.88
N PHE A 115 -4.52 -14.85 0.38
CA PHE A 115 -5.06 -13.60 0.94
C PHE A 115 -4.46 -12.36 0.27
N GLY A 116 -3.22 -12.46 -0.19
CA GLY A 116 -2.48 -11.39 -0.82
C GLY A 116 -1.87 -10.39 0.18
N ARG A 117 -1.34 -9.30 -0.34
CA ARG A 117 -0.68 -8.24 0.44
C ARG A 117 -1.22 -6.88 0.05
N THR A 118 -1.36 -6.00 1.04
CA THR A 118 -1.62 -4.59 0.79
C THR A 118 -0.37 -3.94 0.20
N ALA A 119 -0.57 -3.12 -0.84
CA ALA A 119 0.47 -2.31 -1.45
C ALA A 119 0.08 -0.83 -1.40
N LEU A 120 1.06 0.04 -1.19
CA LEU A 120 0.92 1.49 -1.33
C LEU A 120 1.32 1.88 -2.75
N LEU A 121 0.37 2.38 -3.54
CA LEU A 121 0.58 2.85 -4.90
C LEU A 121 0.77 4.37 -4.91
N LEU A 122 1.98 4.82 -5.24
CA LEU A 122 2.34 6.23 -5.37
C LEU A 122 2.46 6.60 -6.85
N SER A 123 1.38 7.17 -7.39
CA SER A 123 1.38 7.66 -8.78
C SER A 123 2.29 8.88 -8.95
N GLY A 124 2.86 9.01 -10.15
CA GLY A 124 3.45 10.28 -10.58
C GLY A 124 2.39 11.37 -10.71
N GLY A 125 2.79 12.64 -10.59
CA GLY A 125 1.85 13.78 -10.60
C GLY A 125 2.47 15.17 -10.46
N GLY A 126 3.76 15.33 -10.78
CA GLY A 126 4.45 16.62 -10.69
C GLY A 126 4.40 17.24 -9.28
N THR A 127 3.96 18.49 -9.18
CA THR A 127 3.94 19.30 -7.95
C THR A 127 3.07 18.75 -6.83
N LEU A 128 2.07 17.91 -7.14
CA LEU A 128 1.22 17.24 -6.14
C LEU A 128 1.93 16.04 -5.48
N GLY A 129 3.11 15.65 -5.95
CA GLY A 129 3.83 14.48 -5.42
C GLY A 129 4.29 14.62 -3.98
N THR A 130 4.40 15.83 -3.44
CA THR A 130 4.71 16.09 -2.02
C THR A 130 3.64 15.56 -1.06
N PHE A 131 2.38 15.46 -1.51
CA PHE A 131 1.30 14.90 -0.69
C PHE A 131 1.54 13.43 -0.31
N HIS A 132 2.27 12.67 -1.14
CA HIS A 132 2.62 11.27 -0.83
C HIS A 132 3.42 11.15 0.46
N VAL A 133 4.21 12.18 0.81
CA VAL A 133 5.00 12.22 2.05
C VAL A 133 4.08 12.33 3.26
N GLY A 134 3.06 13.18 3.19
CA GLY A 134 2.06 13.32 4.26
C GLY A 134 1.26 12.03 4.46
N VAL A 135 0.87 11.37 3.37
CA VAL A 135 0.20 10.06 3.41
C VAL A 135 1.11 9.01 4.03
N ALA A 136 2.37 8.93 3.60
CA ALA A 136 3.36 8.00 4.13
C ALA A 136 3.59 8.21 5.64
N ARG A 137 3.74 9.46 6.08
CA ARG A 137 3.89 9.84 7.50
C ARG A 137 2.69 9.39 8.31
N ALA A 138 1.47 9.66 7.84
CA ALA A 138 0.25 9.28 8.53
C ALA A 138 0.10 7.75 8.66
N LEU A 139 0.42 7.01 7.59
CA LEU A 139 0.42 5.55 7.61
C LEU A 139 1.49 4.99 8.55
N HIS A 140 2.70 5.55 8.52
CA HIS A 140 3.80 5.14 9.38
C HIS A 140 3.49 5.36 10.87
N ALA A 141 3.01 6.56 11.23
CA ALA A 141 2.64 6.91 12.61
C ALA A 141 1.54 6.00 13.21
N ARG A 142 0.75 5.34 12.36
CA ARG A 142 -0.28 4.37 12.78
C ARG A 142 0.17 2.92 12.68
N GLY A 143 1.43 2.65 12.34
CA GLY A 143 1.93 1.30 12.09
C GLY A 143 1.25 0.61 10.90
N CYS A 144 0.66 1.39 9.99
CA CYS A 144 -0.16 0.93 8.87
C CYS A 144 0.56 1.04 7.51
N LEU A 145 1.84 1.43 7.49
CA LEU A 145 2.60 1.55 6.25
C LEU A 145 2.75 0.18 5.56
N PRO A 146 2.22 -0.01 4.34
CA PRO A 146 2.30 -1.29 3.65
C PRO A 146 3.74 -1.71 3.37
N ARG A 147 4.02 -3.01 3.46
CA ARG A 147 5.34 -3.57 3.15
C ARG A 147 5.68 -3.46 1.66
N VAL A 148 4.69 -3.52 0.78
CA VAL A 148 4.87 -3.37 -0.67
C VAL A 148 4.60 -1.91 -1.02
N ILE A 149 5.61 -1.25 -1.57
CA ILE A 149 5.58 0.15 -1.95
C ILE A 149 5.90 0.22 -3.43
N THR A 150 4.97 0.74 -4.22
CA THR A 150 5.18 0.91 -5.65
C THR A 150 5.04 2.37 -6.04
N GLY A 151 5.94 2.82 -6.92
CA GLY A 151 6.00 4.21 -7.31
C GLY A 151 6.37 4.41 -8.76
N SER A 152 5.89 5.52 -9.32
CA SER A 152 6.25 6.01 -10.65
C SER A 152 6.63 7.50 -10.57
N SER A 153 7.70 7.90 -11.27
CA SER A 153 8.22 9.26 -11.26
C SER A 153 8.40 9.77 -9.82
N VAL A 154 7.83 10.92 -9.44
CA VAL A 154 7.91 11.46 -8.06
C VAL A 154 7.44 10.45 -6.99
N GLY A 155 6.45 9.61 -7.29
CA GLY A 155 6.00 8.56 -6.38
C GLY A 155 7.05 7.47 -6.16
N SER A 156 7.92 7.20 -7.15
CA SER A 156 9.06 6.29 -7.00
C SER A 156 10.14 6.87 -6.10
N VAL A 157 10.33 8.19 -6.11
CA VAL A 157 11.28 8.85 -5.20
C VAL A 157 10.80 8.73 -3.75
N VAL A 158 9.55 9.09 -3.47
CA VAL A 158 8.97 8.96 -2.12
C VAL A 158 8.93 7.48 -1.69
N GLY A 159 8.61 6.58 -2.62
CA GLY A 159 8.68 5.14 -2.41
C GLY A 159 10.08 4.67 -2.00
N ALA A 160 11.10 5.13 -2.71
CA ALA A 160 12.49 4.80 -2.44
C ALA A 160 12.95 5.33 -1.07
N ILE A 161 12.54 6.54 -0.67
CA ILE A 161 12.84 7.07 0.67
C ILE A 161 12.36 6.12 1.77
N MET A 162 11.12 5.64 1.67
CA MET A 162 10.51 4.74 2.66
C MET A 162 11.13 3.34 2.67
N ALA A 163 11.53 2.84 1.50
CA ALA A 163 12.05 1.49 1.32
C ALA A 163 13.57 1.37 1.45
N SER A 164 14.31 2.49 1.54
CA SER A 164 15.78 2.51 1.68
C SER A 164 16.27 2.75 3.11
N ARG A 165 15.36 3.05 4.04
CA ARG A 165 15.67 3.38 5.44
C ARG A 165 15.30 2.25 6.38
N THR A 166 16.07 2.09 7.45
CA THR A 166 15.70 1.23 8.58
C THR A 166 14.41 1.75 9.25
N PRO A 167 13.72 0.94 10.07
CA PRO A 167 12.56 1.40 10.83
C PRO A 167 12.84 2.66 11.66
N ASP A 168 13.98 2.72 12.33
CA ASP A 168 14.36 3.83 13.21
C ASP A 168 14.69 5.10 12.43
N GLU A 169 15.45 4.98 11.33
CA GLU A 169 15.73 6.10 10.42
C GLU A 169 14.46 6.65 9.76
N LEU A 170 13.48 5.79 9.48
CA LEU A 170 12.21 6.21 8.91
C LEU A 170 11.34 6.95 9.94
N GLU A 171 11.33 6.49 11.19
CA GLU A 171 10.66 7.18 12.30
C GLU A 171 11.31 8.54 12.55
N GLU A 172 12.64 8.61 12.55
CA GLU A 172 13.39 9.86 12.67
C GLU A 172 13.02 10.82 11.54
N PHE A 173 13.02 10.34 10.28
CA PHE A 173 12.64 11.12 9.11
C PHE A 173 11.23 11.72 9.21
N PHE A 174 10.28 11.00 9.81
CA PHE A 174 8.90 11.44 9.99
C PHE A 174 8.63 12.18 11.31
N SER A 175 9.59 12.19 12.24
CA SER A 175 9.47 12.84 13.55
C SER A 175 9.28 14.35 13.41
N GLU A 176 8.47 15.00 14.25
CA GLU A 176 8.14 16.42 14.08
C GLU A 176 9.36 17.36 14.08
N LYS A 177 10.36 17.02 14.91
CA LYS A 177 11.60 17.79 15.03
C LYS A 177 12.39 17.76 13.73
N HIS A 178 12.54 16.59 13.14
CA HIS A 178 13.29 16.44 11.90
C HIS A 178 12.45 16.68 10.67
N PHE A 179 11.13 16.51 10.71
CA PHE A 179 10.25 16.82 9.59
C PHE A 179 10.30 18.32 9.26
N ALA A 180 10.43 19.20 10.27
CA ALA A 180 10.65 20.63 10.07
C ALA A 180 12.06 21.00 9.58
N HIS A 181 13.08 20.21 9.92
CA HIS A 181 14.48 20.44 9.51
C HIS A 181 14.88 19.76 8.19
N HIS A 182 14.24 18.63 7.86
CA HIS A 182 14.22 17.99 6.56
C HIS A 182 13.14 18.58 5.67
N LEU A 183 12.23 19.42 6.18
CA LEU A 183 11.39 20.23 5.31
C LEU A 183 12.24 21.04 4.34
N PRO A 184 13.42 21.59 4.71
CA PRO A 184 14.48 22.05 3.81
C PRO A 184 15.02 21.02 2.80
N ASP A 185 15.37 19.80 3.20
CA ASP A 185 15.75 18.71 2.29
C ASP A 185 14.56 18.22 1.42
N MET A 186 13.34 18.52 1.86
CA MET A 186 12.09 18.34 1.14
C MET A 186 11.65 19.65 0.47
N THR A 187 12.34 20.77 0.69
CA THR A 187 12.33 21.98 -0.12
C THR A 187 13.34 21.88 -1.24
N PHE A 188 14.20 20.87 -1.22
CA PHE A 188 14.68 20.30 -2.46
C PHE A 188 13.50 19.74 -3.26
N PHE A 189 12.65 18.89 -2.67
CA PHE A 189 11.34 18.46 -3.19
C PHE A 189 10.22 19.53 -3.10
N SER A 190 10.49 20.81 -2.90
CA SER A 190 9.47 21.88 -2.95
C SER A 190 10.01 23.13 -3.61
N GLY A 191 11.31 23.13 -3.86
CA GLY A 191 12.04 24.18 -4.52
C GLY A 191 11.60 24.19 -5.95
N THR A 192 11.54 25.40 -6.48
CA THR A 192 11.40 25.62 -7.90
C THR A 192 12.38 24.76 -8.66
N ASP A 193 13.59 24.49 -8.16
CA ASP A 193 14.66 23.90 -8.96
C ASP A 193 14.54 22.39 -9.18
N PHE A 194 14.32 21.53 -8.18
CA PHE A 194 14.15 20.08 -8.41
C PHE A 194 12.91 19.78 -9.25
N PHE A 195 11.79 20.44 -8.94
CA PHE A 195 10.55 20.21 -9.68
C PHE A 195 10.53 20.91 -11.03
N SER A 196 11.15 22.08 -11.17
CA SER A 196 11.38 22.65 -12.49
C SER A 196 12.34 21.79 -13.28
N SER A 197 13.37 21.17 -12.68
CA SER A 197 14.22 20.21 -13.36
C SER A 197 13.46 18.96 -13.77
N ILE A 198 12.56 18.39 -12.95
CA ILE A 198 11.68 17.29 -13.39
C ILE A 198 10.72 17.76 -14.51
N GLN A 199 10.07 18.91 -14.32
CA GLN A 199 9.10 19.45 -15.28
C GLN A 199 9.76 19.86 -16.60
N HIS A 200 10.97 20.41 -16.56
CA HIS A 200 11.80 20.72 -17.71
C HIS A 200 12.35 19.46 -18.32
N LEU A 201 12.88 18.50 -17.56
CA LEU A 201 13.29 17.19 -18.09
C LEU A 201 12.17 16.54 -18.89
N MET A 202 10.94 16.53 -18.36
CA MET A 202 9.76 16.03 -19.06
C MET A 202 9.40 16.82 -20.33
N LYS A 203 9.70 18.12 -20.39
CA LYS A 203 9.33 19.01 -21.51
C LYS A 203 10.42 19.19 -22.57
N THR A 204 11.68 19.23 -22.17
CA THR A 204 12.83 19.64 -22.98
C THR A 204 13.92 18.59 -23.08
N GLY A 205 13.94 17.58 -22.19
CA GLY A 205 14.91 16.48 -22.25
C GLY A 205 16.38 16.91 -22.12
N ALA A 206 16.66 18.05 -21.49
CA ALA A 206 18.00 18.64 -21.46
C ALA A 206 19.00 17.83 -20.61
N LEU A 207 20.21 17.60 -21.14
CA LEU A 207 21.27 16.79 -20.51
C LEU A 207 21.73 17.34 -19.15
N HIS A 208 21.82 18.67 -18.99
CA HIS A 208 22.33 19.29 -17.76
C HIS A 208 21.39 19.09 -16.55
N ASP A 209 20.08 19.00 -16.78
CA ASP A 209 19.08 18.77 -15.73
C ASP A 209 19.13 17.31 -15.22
N ILE A 210 19.47 16.35 -16.08
CA ILE A 210 19.62 14.94 -15.70
C ILE A 210 20.78 14.78 -14.71
N ASP A 211 21.95 15.38 -14.98
CA ASP A 211 23.12 15.23 -14.12
C ASP A 211 22.92 15.85 -12.73
N PHE A 212 22.24 16.99 -12.66
CA PHE A 212 21.85 17.59 -11.38
C PHE A 212 20.87 16.69 -10.63
N PHE A 213 19.82 16.26 -11.30
CA PHE A 213 18.79 15.40 -10.72
C PHE A 213 19.37 14.08 -10.18
N GLN A 214 20.23 13.41 -10.96
CA GLN A 214 20.91 12.18 -10.55
C GLN A 214 21.81 12.39 -9.33
N ARG A 215 22.58 13.49 -9.27
CA ARG A 215 23.41 13.83 -8.10
C ARG A 215 22.56 13.97 -6.84
N CYS A 216 21.40 14.60 -6.96
CA CYS A 216 20.52 14.80 -5.82
C CYS A 216 19.84 13.50 -5.37
N LEU A 217 19.38 12.66 -6.31
CA LEU A 217 18.88 11.33 -5.96
C LEU A 217 19.96 10.47 -5.29
N ARG A 218 21.21 10.57 -5.75
CA ARG A 218 22.35 9.87 -5.16
C ARG A 218 22.68 10.39 -3.76
N ALA A 219 22.62 11.70 -3.53
CA ALA A 219 22.79 12.28 -2.20
C ALA A 219 21.70 11.83 -1.22
N LEU A 220 20.47 11.67 -1.72
CA LEU A 220 19.31 11.29 -0.91
C LEU A 220 19.23 9.79 -0.56
N LEU A 221 19.54 8.93 -1.54
CA LEU A 221 19.35 7.48 -1.45
C LEU A 221 20.66 6.72 -1.23
N GLY A 222 21.80 7.36 -1.49
CA GLY A 222 23.09 6.69 -1.59
C GLY A 222 23.14 5.70 -2.75
N ASP A 223 24.22 4.94 -2.86
CA ASP A 223 24.41 3.91 -3.89
C ASP A 223 23.82 2.55 -3.46
N LEU A 224 22.63 2.56 -2.87
CA LEU A 224 21.92 1.34 -2.47
C LEU A 224 21.34 0.62 -3.67
N THR A 225 21.56 -0.69 -3.75
CA THR A 225 20.86 -1.60 -4.66
C THR A 225 19.46 -1.96 -4.15
N PHE A 226 18.59 -2.51 -5.01
CA PHE A 226 17.28 -2.97 -4.58
C PHE A 226 17.34 -4.08 -3.52
N GLN A 227 18.32 -4.98 -3.61
CA GLN A 227 18.53 -6.02 -2.61
C GLN A 227 18.96 -5.41 -1.26
N GLU A 228 19.95 -4.51 -1.26
CA GLU A 228 20.41 -3.85 -0.04
C GLU A 228 19.31 -3.00 0.61
N ALA A 229 18.49 -2.31 -0.19
CA ALA A 229 17.35 -1.56 0.31
C ALA A 229 16.29 -2.48 0.96
N TYR A 230 16.02 -3.64 0.35
CA TYR A 230 15.11 -4.63 0.92
C TYR A 230 15.62 -5.15 2.28
N ASP A 231 16.90 -5.50 2.35
CA ASP A 231 17.51 -6.03 3.57
C ASP A 231 17.58 -4.96 4.67
N ARG A 232 18.03 -3.74 4.33
CA ARG A 232 18.14 -2.61 5.27
C ARG A 232 16.80 -2.18 5.85
N SER A 233 15.72 -2.22 5.05
CA SER A 233 14.39 -1.78 5.49
C SER A 233 13.62 -2.80 6.32
N GLY A 234 14.21 -3.98 6.60
CA GLY A 234 13.53 -5.08 7.28
C GLY A 234 12.50 -5.77 6.39
N GLY A 235 12.72 -5.76 5.07
CA GLY A 235 11.93 -6.46 4.07
C GLY A 235 10.81 -5.63 3.43
N ARG A 236 10.95 -4.30 3.32
CA ARG A 236 10.05 -3.49 2.50
C ARG A 236 10.40 -3.67 1.03
N ILE A 237 9.37 -3.93 0.23
CA ILE A 237 9.51 -4.22 -1.20
C ILE A 237 9.28 -2.91 -1.96
N LEU A 238 10.34 -2.35 -2.52
CA LEU A 238 10.25 -1.24 -3.47
C LEU A 238 10.02 -1.77 -4.87
N CYS A 239 8.97 -1.27 -5.51
CA CYS A 239 8.66 -1.49 -6.91
C CYS A 239 8.73 -0.15 -7.66
N VAL A 240 9.63 -0.03 -8.62
CA VAL A 240 9.75 1.15 -9.49
C VAL A 240 9.26 0.79 -10.89
N CYS A 241 8.25 1.53 -11.36
CA CYS A 241 7.71 1.37 -12.70
C CYS A 241 8.50 2.26 -13.68
N VAL A 242 9.11 1.66 -14.70
CA VAL A 242 9.78 2.37 -15.79
C VAL A 242 8.99 2.16 -17.08
N CYS A 243 8.44 3.26 -17.60
CA CYS A 243 7.68 3.25 -18.84
C CYS A 243 8.61 3.13 -20.06
N ALA A 244 8.13 2.44 -21.10
CA ALA A 244 8.81 2.39 -22.38
C ALA A 244 8.74 3.74 -23.10
N THR A 245 9.85 4.16 -23.69
CA THR A 245 9.93 5.39 -24.50
C THR A 245 9.66 5.14 -25.99
N ARG A 246 9.68 3.88 -26.42
CA ARG A 246 9.48 3.46 -27.82
C ARG A 246 8.23 2.59 -27.97
N ALA A 247 7.53 2.75 -29.09
CA ALA A 247 6.42 1.89 -29.46
C ALA A 247 6.89 0.42 -29.57
N GLY A 248 6.27 -0.49 -28.83
CA GLY A 248 6.55 -1.92 -28.84
C GLY A 248 7.44 -2.43 -27.69
N GLU A 249 8.05 -1.55 -26.90
CA GLU A 249 8.79 -1.97 -25.70
C GLU A 249 7.83 -2.11 -24.51
N LYS A 250 7.99 -3.17 -23.71
CA LYS A 250 7.13 -3.44 -22.55
C LYS A 250 7.60 -2.62 -21.35
N PRO A 251 6.69 -2.05 -20.54
CA PRO A 251 7.06 -1.38 -19.29
C PRO A 251 7.77 -2.37 -18.36
N ARG A 252 8.76 -1.87 -17.61
CA ARG A 252 9.56 -2.68 -16.68
C ARG A 252 9.15 -2.36 -15.24
N LEU A 253 8.99 -3.39 -14.44
CA LEU A 253 8.81 -3.29 -12.98
C LEU A 253 10.10 -3.74 -12.31
N LEU A 254 10.81 -2.80 -11.69
CA LEU A 254 12.10 -3.02 -11.05
C LEU A 254 11.90 -3.17 -9.55
N ASN A 255 12.40 -4.28 -8.98
CA ASN A 255 12.40 -4.54 -7.54
C ASN A 255 13.54 -5.50 -7.17
N TYR A 256 13.64 -5.89 -5.89
CA TYR A 256 14.69 -6.80 -5.42
C TYR A 256 14.66 -8.19 -6.07
N LEU A 257 13.53 -8.64 -6.63
CA LEU A 257 13.43 -9.92 -7.34
C LEU A 257 13.82 -9.81 -8.82
N THR A 258 13.40 -8.73 -9.49
CA THR A 258 13.60 -8.55 -10.93
C THR A 258 14.89 -7.85 -11.29
N ALA A 259 15.44 -7.03 -10.39
CA ALA A 259 16.65 -6.23 -10.57
C ALA A 259 17.43 -6.03 -9.26
N PRO A 260 17.84 -7.12 -8.56
CA PRO A 260 18.45 -7.05 -7.21
C PRO A 260 19.69 -6.14 -7.14
N HIS A 261 20.54 -6.19 -8.16
CA HIS A 261 21.83 -5.50 -8.19
C HIS A 261 21.76 -4.09 -8.80
N LEU A 262 20.58 -3.64 -9.24
CA LEU A 262 20.43 -2.30 -9.80
C LEU A 262 20.37 -1.26 -8.68
N VAL A 263 21.09 -0.16 -8.86
CA VAL A 263 21.10 0.93 -7.88
C VAL A 263 19.77 1.70 -7.92
N VAL A 264 19.15 1.88 -6.76
CA VAL A 264 17.79 2.42 -6.64
C VAL A 264 17.67 3.82 -7.24
N TRP A 265 18.62 4.73 -6.98
CA TRP A 265 18.55 6.08 -7.54
C TRP A 265 18.55 6.10 -9.06
N SER A 266 19.24 5.15 -9.71
CA SER A 266 19.31 5.06 -11.17
C SER A 266 17.97 4.58 -11.77
N ALA A 267 17.30 3.64 -11.09
CA ALA A 267 15.97 3.18 -11.48
C ALA A 267 14.91 4.26 -11.30
N VAL A 268 14.98 5.01 -10.19
CA VAL A 268 14.14 6.18 -9.93
C VAL A 268 14.37 7.25 -10.99
N ALA A 269 15.64 7.53 -11.33
CA ALA A 269 15.98 8.50 -12.37
C ALA A 269 15.40 8.11 -13.74
N ALA A 270 15.42 6.83 -14.10
CA ALA A 270 14.83 6.31 -15.33
C ALA A 270 13.29 6.27 -15.31
N SER A 271 12.66 6.32 -14.14
CA SER A 271 11.20 6.36 -13.96
C SER A 271 10.62 7.76 -14.13
N CYS A 272 11.44 8.79 -13.96
CA CYS A 272 11.09 10.21 -14.08
C CYS A 272 11.25 10.69 -15.52
#